data_AF-A0A0S3U8F5-F1
#
_entry.id   AF-A0A0S3U8F5-F1
#
_cell.length_a   1.000
_cell.length_b   1.000
_cell.length_c   1.000
_cell.angle_alpha   90.00
_cell.angle_beta   90.00
_cell.angle_gamma   90.00
#
_symmetry.space_group_name_H-M   'P 1'
#
loop_
_entity.id
_entity.type
_entity.pdbx_description
1 polymer ?
#
loop_
_entity_poly.entity_id
_entity_poly.type
_entity_poly.pdbx_seq_one_letter_code
_entity_poly.pdbx_strand_id
1 'polypeptide(L)'
;MEDNTTVSVCVGTFDPFGMPITITKHLSDCATIAFQAITLNLLLSHAFKIEAAETTVIRHSEGSSIRIDRTLKGYTGYVGTDDSE
;
A
#
# COMPACT_ATOMS: atom_id res chain seq x y z
N MET A 1 30.63 4.34 0.56
CA MET A 1 29.43 5.13 0.85
C MET A 1 28.39 4.57 -0.07
N GLU A 2 27.68 3.53 0.39
CA GLU A 2 26.71 2.82 -0.43
C GLU A 2 25.49 3.72 -0.62
N ASP A 3 25.06 3.81 -1.88
CA ASP A 3 23.93 4.59 -2.32
C ASP A 3 22.66 3.83 -1.90
N ASN A 4 22.22 4.03 -0.65
CA ASN A 4 20.99 3.44 -0.09
C ASN A 4 19.74 4.11 -0.67
N THR A 5 19.62 4.14 -2.00
CA THR A 5 18.41 4.59 -2.67
C THR A 5 17.38 3.48 -2.55
N THR A 6 16.50 3.56 -1.56
CA THR A 6 15.33 2.69 -1.44
C THR A 6 14.47 2.85 -2.69
N VAL A 7 14.53 1.88 -3.60
CA VAL A 7 13.74 1.91 -4.83
C VAL A 7 12.31 1.55 -4.48
N SER A 8 11.44 2.56 -4.44
CA SER A 8 9.99 2.37 -4.35
C SER A 8 9.34 2.73 -5.68
N VAL A 9 8.54 1.82 -6.22
CA VAL A 9 7.78 2.00 -7.45
C VAL A 9 6.31 2.20 -7.09
N CYS A 10 5.70 3.25 -7.63
CA CYS A 10 4.28 3.51 -7.43
C CYS A 10 3.44 2.39 -8.05
N VAL A 11 2.64 1.71 -7.23
CA VAL A 11 1.65 0.70 -7.66
C VAL A 11 0.42 1.41 -8.23
N GLY A 12 -0.05 2.46 -7.57
CA GLY A 12 -1.22 3.21 -7.99
C GLY A 12 -1.79 4.14 -6.93
N THR A 13 -2.82 4.89 -7.32
CA THR A 13 -3.65 5.69 -6.43
C THR A 13 -5.06 5.12 -6.37
N PHE A 14 -5.67 5.22 -5.21
CA PHE A 14 -6.98 4.66 -4.91
C PHE A 14 -7.84 5.73 -4.24
N ASP A 15 -9.15 5.67 -4.48
CA ASP A 15 -10.11 6.56 -3.84
C ASP A 15 -10.31 6.20 -2.34
N PRO A 16 -11.11 6.97 -1.58
CA PRO A 16 -11.35 6.69 -0.17
C PRO A 16 -11.97 5.32 0.16
N PHE A 17 -12.54 4.62 -0.82
CA PHE A 17 -13.11 3.28 -0.68
C PHE A 17 -12.17 2.17 -1.20
N GLY A 18 -10.98 2.55 -1.67
CA GLY A 18 -9.96 1.65 -2.21
C GLY A 18 -10.09 1.41 -3.71
N MET A 19 -11.05 2.02 -4.41
CA MET A 19 -11.20 1.80 -5.85
C MET A 19 -10.01 2.40 -6.61
N PRO A 20 -9.38 1.67 -7.54
CA PRO A 20 -8.24 2.18 -8.30
C PRO A 20 -8.62 3.39 -9.16
N ILE A 21 -7.83 4.46 -9.08
CA ILE A 21 -7.92 5.64 -9.95
C ILE A 21 -6.89 5.52 -11.08
N THR A 22 -5.63 5.30 -10.71
CA THR A 22 -4.52 5.09 -11.62
C THR A 22 -3.68 3.93 -11.12
N ILE A 23 -3.30 3.01 -12.02
CA ILE A 23 -2.41 1.90 -11.67
C ILE A 23 -1.25 1.81 -12.65
N THR A 24 -0.11 1.35 -12.15
CA THR A 24 1.01 0.94 -12.97
C THR A 24 0.69 -0.45 -13.54
N LYS A 25 0.45 -0.54 -14.85
CA LYS A 25 -0.11 -1.74 -15.50
C LYS A 25 0.66 -3.04 -15.22
N HIS A 26 2.00 -2.99 -15.17
CA HIS A 26 2.83 -4.17 -14.89
C HIS A 26 2.82 -4.60 -13.40
N LEU A 27 2.13 -3.84 -12.54
CA LEU A 27 1.94 -4.10 -11.12
C LEU A 27 0.45 -4.32 -10.78
N SER A 28 -0.36 -4.80 -11.72
CA SER A 28 -1.81 -5.01 -11.52
C SER A 28 -2.13 -5.92 -10.33
N ASP A 29 -1.30 -6.91 -10.07
CA ASP A 29 -1.48 -7.83 -8.95
C ASP A 29 -1.21 -7.12 -7.62
N CYS A 30 -0.17 -6.29 -7.56
CA CYS A 30 0.10 -5.42 -6.41
C CYS A 30 -1.05 -4.42 -6.19
N ALA A 31 -1.65 -3.90 -7.26
CA ALA A 31 -2.80 -3.00 -7.15
C ALA A 31 -4.04 -3.72 -6.62
N THR A 32 -4.25 -4.99 -6.99
CA THR A 32 -5.33 -5.83 -6.45
C THR A 32 -5.11 -6.10 -4.96
N ILE A 33 -3.88 -6.44 -4.57
CA ILE A 33 -3.50 -6.62 -3.17
C ILE A 33 -3.73 -5.33 -2.37
N ALA A 34 -3.35 -4.18 -2.94
CA ALA A 34 -3.56 -2.89 -2.30
C ALA A 34 -5.05 -2.58 -2.08
N PHE A 35 -5.90 -2.81 -3.09
CA PHE A 35 -7.36 -2.69 -2.94
C PHE A 35 -7.92 -3.58 -1.83
N GLN A 36 -7.51 -4.85 -1.78
CA GLN A 36 -7.94 -5.80 -0.75
C GLN A 36 -7.49 -5.36 0.65
N ALA A 37 -6.27 -4.86 0.78
CA ALA A 37 -5.73 -4.37 2.05
C ALA A 37 -6.45 -3.10 2.54
N ILE A 38 -6.74 -2.16 1.63
CA ILE A 38 -7.52 -0.95 1.96
C ILE A 38 -8.91 -1.32 2.45
N THR A 39 -9.62 -2.15 1.69
CA THR A 39 -10.99 -2.55 2.03
C THR A 39 -11.05 -3.36 3.33
N LEU A 40 -10.03 -4.20 3.61
CA LEU A 40 -9.90 -4.87 4.90
C LEU A 40 -9.65 -3.88 6.04
N ASN A 41 -8.72 -2.93 5.88
CA ASN A 41 -8.44 -1.91 6.90
C ASN A 41 -9.71 -1.09 7.24
N LEU A 42 -10.48 -0.70 6.23
CA LEU A 42 -11.75 -0.01 6.40
C LEU A 42 -12.79 -0.89 7.14
N LEU A 43 -12.89 -2.17 6.78
CA LEU A 43 -13.78 -3.12 7.45
C LEU A 43 -13.41 -3.30 8.93
N LEU A 44 -12.12 -3.45 9.23
CA LEU A 44 -11.61 -3.57 10.60
C LEU A 44 -11.91 -2.30 11.40
N SER A 45 -11.63 -1.14 10.84
CA SER A 45 -11.94 0.16 11.43
C SER A 45 -13.42 0.27 11.83
N HIS A 46 -14.31 -0.08 10.90
CA HIS A 46 -15.74 -0.05 11.15
C HIS A 46 -16.20 -1.10 12.18
N ALA A 47 -15.75 -2.35 12.05
CA ALA A 47 -16.17 -3.46 12.91
C ALA A 47 -15.72 -3.28 14.36
N PHE A 48 -14.51 -2.74 14.57
CA PHE A 48 -13.93 -2.56 15.89
C PHE A 48 -14.10 -1.14 16.44
N LYS A 49 -14.71 -0.21 15.69
CA LYS A 49 -14.85 1.21 16.04
C LYS A 49 -13.52 1.87 16.37
N ILE A 50 -12.49 1.55 15.59
CA ILE A 50 -11.15 2.13 15.69
C ILE A 50 -10.88 2.99 14.46
N GLU A 51 -9.89 3.88 14.54
CA GLU A 51 -9.43 4.61 13.36
C GLU A 51 -8.78 3.65 12.36
N ALA A 52 -9.03 3.86 11.07
CA ALA A 52 -8.35 3.14 10.01
C ALA A 52 -6.85 3.47 10.05
N ALA A 53 -6.00 2.46 9.85
CA ALA A 53 -4.56 2.67 9.87
C ALA A 53 -4.13 3.65 8.76
N GLU A 54 -3.28 4.60 9.12
CA GLU A 54 -2.71 5.58 8.17
C GLU A 54 -1.73 4.92 7.19
N THR A 55 -1.02 3.88 7.62
CA THR A 55 -0.13 3.09 6.76
C THR A 55 -0.41 1.60 6.94
N THR A 56 -0.55 0.87 5.83
CA THR A 56 -0.61 -0.59 5.79
C THR A 56 0.62 -1.11 5.05
N VAL A 57 1.30 -2.11 5.62
CA VAL A 57 2.49 -2.74 5.00
C VAL A 57 2.29 -4.23 4.91
N ILE A 58 2.48 -4.78 3.71
CA ILE A 58 2.48 -6.22 3.44
C ILE A 58 3.92 -6.58 3.11
N ARG A 59 4.55 -7.43 3.94
CA ARG A 59 5.93 -7.86 3.76
C ARG A 59 5.98 -9.27 3.22
N HIS A 60 6.77 -9.45 2.16
CA HIS A 60 7.22 -10.76 1.74
C HIS A 60 8.45 -11.15 2.56
N SER A 61 8.58 -12.43 2.90
CA SER A 61 9.72 -12.95 3.67
C SER A 61 11.06 -12.76 2.97
N GLU A 62 11.06 -12.54 1.65
CA GLU A 62 12.26 -12.31 0.84
C GLU A 62 12.67 -10.83 0.76
N GLY A 63 12.06 -9.95 1.58
CA GLY A 63 12.47 -8.55 1.74
C GLY A 63 11.73 -7.55 0.85
N SER A 64 10.86 -7.99 -0.07
CA SER A 64 9.96 -7.09 -0.78
C SER A 64 8.75 -6.69 0.06
N SER A 65 8.24 -5.48 -0.14
CA SER A 65 7.07 -4.97 0.58
C SER A 65 6.12 -4.21 -0.36
N ILE A 66 4.83 -4.27 -0.02
CA ILE A 66 3.81 -3.36 -0.54
C ILE A 66 3.41 -2.44 0.60
N ARG A 67 3.67 -1.14 0.44
CA ARG A 67 3.30 -0.08 1.38
C ARG A 67 2.12 0.70 0.82
N ILE A 68 1.12 0.94 1.65
CA ILE A 68 -0.10 1.67 1.29
C ILE A 68 -0.27 2.79 2.31
N ASP A 69 -0.17 4.02 1.85
CA ASP A 69 -0.33 5.21 2.69
C ASP A 69 -1.67 5.88 2.41
N ARG A 70 -2.37 6.21 3.49
CA ARG A 70 -3.57 7.05 3.45
C ARG A 70 -3.16 8.49 3.17
N THR A 71 -3.99 9.15 2.38
CA THR A 71 -3.83 10.55 1.98
C THR A 71 -5.14 11.28 2.19
N LEU A 72 -5.13 12.61 2.07
CA LEU A 72 -6.35 13.42 2.11
C LEU A 72 -7.39 13.04 1.03
N LYS A 73 -6.98 12.37 -0.06
CA LYS A 73 -7.84 12.05 -1.21
C LYS A 73 -8.13 10.55 -1.39
N GLY A 74 -7.66 9.70 -0.48
CA GLY A 74 -7.73 8.25 -0.62
C GLY A 74 -6.41 7.60 -0.22
N TYR A 75 -5.82 6.79 -1.09
CA TYR A 75 -4.60 6.05 -0.78
C TYR A 75 -3.60 6.06 -1.95
N THR A 76 -2.32 5.88 -1.62
CA THR A 76 -1.26 5.61 -2.60
C THR A 76 -0.54 4.32 -2.22
N GLY A 77 -0.38 3.41 -3.17
CA GLY A 77 0.35 2.16 -3.02
C GLY A 77 1.74 2.23 -3.65
N TYR A 78 2.71 1.62 -2.99
CA TYR A 78 4.09 1.51 -3.42
C TYR A 78 4.57 0.07 -3.24
N VAL A 79 5.41 -0.40 -4.16
CA VAL A 79 6.15 -1.65 -4.02
C VAL A 79 7.64 -1.32 -3.96
N GLY A 80 8.38 -1.98 -3.09
CA GLY A 80 9.81 -1.79 -2.96
C GLY A 80 10.47 -2.91 -2.20
N THR A 81 11.75 -2.76 -1.92
CA THR A 81 12.48 -3.59 -0.96
C THR A 81 12.62 -2.80 0.34
N ASP A 82 12.16 -3.40 1.45
CA ASP A 82 12.45 -2.86 2.77
C ASP A 82 13.92 -3.20 3.06
N ASP A 83 14.81 -2.21 3.03
CA ASP A 83 16.08 -2.29 3.77
C ASP A 83 15.75 -1.99 5.23
N SER A 84 15.28 -3.00 5.96
CA SER A 84 15.16 -2.93 7.43
C SER A 84 16.06 -4.00 8.05
N GLU A 85 17.33 -3.65 8.26
CA GLU A 85 18.02 -4.03 9.50
C GLU A 85 17.62 -3.04 10.61
#